data_AF-T1D4N3-F1
#
_entry.id   AF-T1D4N3-F1
#
_cell.length_a   1.000
_cell.length_b   1.000
_cell.length_c   1.000
_cell.angle_alpha   90.00
_cell.angle_beta   90.00
_cell.angle_gamma   90.00
#
_symmetry.space_group_name_H-M   'P 1'
#
loop_
_entity.id
_entity.type
_entity.pdbx_description
1 polymer ?
#
loop_
_entity_poly.entity_id
_entity_poly.type
_entity_poly.pdbx_seq_one_letter_code
_entity_poly.pdbx_strand_id
1 'polypeptide(L)'
;DPISSLDEHNAITVANHLAYLLKSQGSHLKTVISTHHTLFFNVLYNEFREESRNKKASQYFLSRDKQPGSYTIRETSETPFFHHVAALAELYEADQSGKLFTHHFNMLRSILEKTASFHGYRHFSACIKQDAGDEDGLLHQRLINILSHGGYSLI
;
A
#
# COMPACT_ATOMS: atom_id res chain seq x y z
N ASP A 1 -8.83 8.46 -10.05
CA ASP A 1 -8.85 8.51 -8.59
C ASP A 1 -8.77 9.97 -8.18
N PRO A 2 -9.78 10.53 -7.48
CA PRO A 2 -9.87 11.96 -7.21
C PRO A 2 -8.77 12.54 -6.32
N ILE A 3 -7.94 11.70 -5.69
CA ILE A 3 -7.00 12.12 -4.65
C ILE A 3 -5.53 11.74 -4.91
N SER A 4 -5.23 11.24 -6.12
CA SER A 4 -3.92 10.66 -6.44
C SER A 4 -2.75 11.65 -6.44
N SER A 5 -3.03 12.96 -6.39
CA SER A 5 -2.03 14.03 -6.31
C SER A 5 -1.87 14.60 -4.90
N LEU A 6 -2.60 14.11 -3.91
CA LEU A 6 -2.56 14.63 -2.54
C LEU A 6 -1.44 13.97 -1.73
N ASP A 7 -0.80 14.75 -0.87
CA ASP A 7 0.03 14.20 0.20
C ASP A 7 -0.83 13.47 1.25
N GLU A 8 -0.16 12.73 2.15
CA GLU A 8 -0.84 11.90 3.16
C GLU A 8 -1.76 12.71 4.08
N HIS A 9 -1.34 13.92 4.48
CA HIS A 9 -2.13 14.78 5.37
C HIS A 9 -3.42 15.26 4.71
N ASN A 10 -3.31 15.70 3.45
CA ASN A 10 -4.44 16.13 2.66
C ASN A 10 -5.38 14.97 2.33
N ALA A 11 -4.84 13.78 2.02
CA ALA A 11 -5.65 12.58 1.82
C ALA A 11 -6.48 12.24 3.07
N ILE A 12 -5.88 12.29 4.27
CA ILE A 12 -6.59 12.05 5.54
C ILE A 12 -7.69 13.11 5.75
N THR A 13 -7.38 14.38 5.53
CA THR A 13 -8.31 15.49 5.77
C THR A 13 -9.52 15.41 4.84
N VAL A 14 -9.28 15.17 3.55
CA VAL A 14 -10.36 15.02 2.55
C VAL A 14 -11.22 13.80 2.87
N ALA A 15 -10.63 12.66 3.26
CA ALA A 15 -11.39 11.47 3.64
C ALA A 15 -12.32 11.74 4.83
N ASN A 16 -11.81 12.40 5.87
CA ASN A 16 -12.61 12.75 7.06
C ASN A 16 -13.78 13.68 6.71
N HIS A 17 -13.52 14.76 5.96
CA HIS A 17 -14.57 15.69 5.56
C HIS A 17 -15.61 15.02 4.67
N LEU A 18 -15.19 14.16 3.74
CA LEU A 18 -16.10 13.40 2.90
C LEU A 18 -16.99 12.45 3.72
N ALA A 19 -16.42 11.73 4.67
CA ALA A 19 -17.19 10.86 5.57
C ALA A 19 -18.22 11.65 6.37
N TYR A 20 -17.84 12.80 6.93
CA TYR A 20 -18.75 13.68 7.65
C TYR A 20 -19.92 14.15 6.78
N LEU A 21 -19.64 14.60 5.55
CA LEU A 21 -20.66 15.02 4.59
C LEU A 21 -21.65 13.90 4.27
N LEU A 22 -21.14 12.69 4.04
CA LEU A 22 -21.98 11.52 3.70
C LEU A 22 -22.83 11.04 4.87
N LYS A 23 -22.33 11.16 6.11
CA LYS A 23 -23.04 10.81 7.35
C LYS A 23 -23.99 11.90 7.86
N SER A 24 -23.93 13.11 7.29
CA SER A 24 -24.73 14.23 7.77
C SER A 24 -26.23 13.93 7.78
N GLN A 25 -26.93 14.39 8.82
CA GLN A 25 -28.36 14.13 8.97
C GLN A 25 -29.15 14.70 7.78
N GLY A 26 -29.96 13.85 7.14
CA GLY A 26 -30.72 14.21 5.93
C GLY A 26 -30.03 13.91 4.61
N SER A 27 -28.79 13.39 4.62
CA SER A 27 -28.13 12.89 3.41
C SER A 27 -28.84 11.64 2.89
N HIS A 28 -29.42 11.75 1.70
CA HIS A 28 -29.98 10.63 0.93
C HIS A 28 -29.09 10.21 -0.24
N LEU A 29 -27.84 10.68 -0.24
CA LEU A 29 -26.90 10.47 -1.34
C LEU A 29 -26.46 9.01 -1.35
N LYS A 30 -26.77 8.32 -2.46
CA LYS A 30 -26.18 7.02 -2.78
C LYS A 30 -24.85 7.28 -3.46
N THR A 31 -23.76 6.87 -2.81
CA THR A 31 -22.40 7.19 -3.26
C THR A 31 -21.59 5.93 -3.44
N VAL A 32 -20.83 5.87 -4.54
CA VAL A 32 -19.79 4.87 -4.77
C VAL A 32 -18.47 5.61 -4.85
N ILE A 33 -17.52 5.21 -4.00
CA ILE A 33 -16.17 5.78 -3.96
C ILE A 33 -15.22 4.70 -4.45
N SER A 34 -14.39 5.03 -5.44
CA SER A 34 -13.29 4.18 -5.89
C SER A 34 -11.97 4.93 -5.77
N THR A 35 -10.97 4.26 -5.20
CA THR A 35 -9.63 4.81 -4.98
C THR A 35 -8.59 3.70 -5.10
N HIS A 36 -7.41 4.04 -5.59
CA HIS A 36 -6.20 3.22 -5.48
C HIS A 36 -5.34 3.62 -4.28
N HIS A 37 -5.69 4.73 -3.61
CA HIS A 37 -4.92 5.27 -2.50
C HIS A 37 -5.29 4.57 -1.18
N THR A 38 -4.39 3.72 -0.70
CA THR A 38 -4.52 2.91 0.52
C THR A 38 -5.00 3.70 1.74
N LEU A 39 -4.29 4.78 2.07
CA LEU A 39 -4.52 5.53 3.30
C LEU A 39 -5.93 6.14 3.31
N PHE A 40 -6.33 6.73 2.18
CA PHE A 40 -7.67 7.28 2.01
C PHE A 40 -8.75 6.21 2.14
N PHE A 41 -8.56 5.06 1.49
CA PHE A 41 -9.45 3.92 1.67
C PHE A 41 -9.54 3.52 3.14
N ASN A 42 -8.40 3.41 3.85
CA ASN A 42 -8.36 2.98 5.24
C ASN A 42 -9.04 3.99 6.18
N VAL A 43 -8.90 5.29 5.94
CA VAL A 43 -9.60 6.33 6.71
C VAL A 43 -11.11 6.20 6.48
N LEU A 44 -11.57 6.13 5.23
CA LEU A 44 -12.99 5.93 4.94
C LEU A 44 -13.52 4.60 5.49
N TYR A 45 -12.73 3.54 5.41
CA TYR A 45 -13.07 2.22 5.96
C TYR A 45 -13.38 2.32 7.44
N ASN A 46 -12.50 2.95 8.20
CA ASN A 46 -12.66 3.16 9.63
C ASN A 46 -13.83 4.07 9.95
N GLU A 47 -14.00 5.15 9.20
CA GLU A 47 -15.14 6.05 9.33
C GLU A 47 -16.46 5.29 9.15
N PHE A 48 -16.60 4.47 8.11
CA PHE A 48 -17.84 3.75 7.80
C PHE A 48 -17.99 2.39 8.48
N ARG A 49 -17.14 2.08 9.48
CA ARG A 49 -17.11 0.75 10.10
C ARG A 49 -18.43 0.39 10.80
N GLU A 50 -19.05 1.36 11.49
CA GLU A 50 -20.34 1.15 12.16
C GLU A 50 -21.50 1.01 11.15
N GLU A 51 -21.47 1.77 10.06
CA GLU A 51 -22.42 1.64 8.95
C GLU A 51 -22.26 0.29 8.24
N SER A 52 -21.05 -0.22 8.14
CA SER A 52 -20.77 -1.55 7.58
C SER A 52 -21.33 -2.67 8.46
N ARG A 53 -21.16 -2.60 9.78
CA ARG A 53 -21.80 -3.52 10.73
C ARG A 53 -23.33 -3.54 10.61
N ASN A 54 -23.92 -2.37 10.34
CA ASN A 54 -25.35 -2.20 10.13
C ASN A 54 -25.80 -2.42 8.68
N LYS A 55 -24.93 -2.94 7.81
CA LYS A 55 -25.18 -3.22 6.36
C LYS A 55 -25.64 -2.01 5.54
N LYS A 56 -25.31 -0.80 5.99
CA LYS A 56 -25.58 0.46 5.28
C LYS A 56 -24.43 0.90 4.37
N ALA A 57 -23.23 0.38 4.61
CA ALA A 57 -22.05 0.60 3.76
C ALA A 57 -21.35 -0.73 3.48
N SER A 58 -20.94 -0.94 2.23
CA SER A 58 -20.18 -2.14 1.84
C SER A 58 -18.82 -1.73 1.31
N GLN A 59 -17.78 -2.43 1.75
CA GLN A 59 -16.39 -2.10 1.49
C GLN A 59 -15.75 -3.25 0.74
N TYR A 60 -15.13 -2.96 -0.40
CA TYR A 60 -14.61 -3.97 -1.30
C TYR A 60 -13.21 -3.65 -1.80
N PHE A 61 -12.43 -4.70 -2.05
CA PHE A 61 -11.20 -4.64 -2.83
C PHE A 61 -11.43 -5.17 -4.23
N LEU A 62 -10.97 -4.40 -5.21
CA LEU A 62 -10.90 -4.80 -6.60
C LEU A 62 -9.45 -5.20 -6.90
N SER A 63 -9.24 -6.46 -7.29
CA SER A 63 -7.94 -6.98 -7.72
C SER A 63 -8.03 -7.51 -9.14
N ARG A 64 -6.96 -7.35 -9.92
CA ARG A 64 -6.82 -8.03 -11.21
C ARG A 64 -6.29 -9.45 -10.97
N ASP A 65 -6.91 -10.43 -11.62
CA ASP A 65 -6.47 -11.82 -11.54
C ASP A 65 -5.28 -12.06 -12.49
N LYS A 66 -4.61 -13.20 -12.35
CA LYS A 66 -3.47 -13.60 -13.20
C LYS A 66 -3.85 -13.74 -14.68
N GLN A 67 -5.13 -13.97 -14.97
CA GLN A 67 -5.66 -14.01 -16.34
C GLN A 67 -5.95 -12.60 -16.88
N PRO A 68 -5.46 -12.25 -18.07
CA PRO A 68 -5.77 -10.96 -18.70
C PRO A 68 -7.28 -10.75 -18.83
N GLY A 69 -7.79 -9.62 -18.34
CA GLY A 69 -9.21 -9.26 -18.43
C GLY A 69 -10.10 -9.80 -17.29
N SER A 70 -9.56 -10.58 -16.35
CA SER A 70 -10.29 -11.03 -15.16
C SER A 70 -10.07 -10.09 -13.97
N TYR A 71 -11.17 -9.72 -13.31
CA TYR A 71 -11.17 -8.91 -12.09
C TYR A 71 -11.95 -9.63 -11.00
N THR A 72 -11.47 -9.54 -9.76
CA THR A 72 -12.14 -10.09 -8.58
C THR A 72 -12.48 -8.97 -7.63
N ILE A 73 -13.71 -9.00 -7.10
CA ILE A 73 -14.16 -8.13 -6.02
C ILE A 73 -14.26 -8.97 -4.75
N ARG A 74 -13.62 -8.53 -3.67
CA ARG A 74 -13.67 -9.19 -2.36
C ARG A 74 -14.17 -8.22 -1.31
N GLU A 75 -15.15 -8.64 -0.52
CA GLU A 75 -15.60 -7.86 0.64
C GLU A 75 -14.51 -7.85 1.72
N THR A 76 -14.31 -6.72 2.38
CA THR A 76 -13.38 -6.59 3.51
C THR A 76 -14.13 -6.25 4.78
N SER A 77 -14.19 -7.17 5.73
CA SER A 77 -15.01 -7.04 6.95
C SER A 77 -14.21 -6.85 8.24
N GLU A 78 -12.89 -7.12 8.22
CA GLU A 78 -12.13 -7.28 9.47
C GLU A 78 -10.88 -6.39 9.56
N THR A 79 -10.21 -6.06 8.44
CA THR A 79 -8.96 -5.29 8.47
C THR A 79 -8.77 -4.44 7.21
N PRO A 80 -8.42 -3.14 7.36
CA PRO A 80 -7.96 -2.33 6.25
C PRO A 80 -6.76 -3.00 5.56
N PHE A 81 -6.66 -2.89 4.24
CA PHE A 81 -5.61 -3.57 3.49
C PHE A 81 -4.26 -2.94 3.80
N PHE A 82 -3.39 -3.74 4.40
CA PHE A 82 -2.00 -3.40 4.58
C PHE A 82 -1.27 -3.69 3.28
N HIS A 83 -1.19 -2.70 2.39
CA HIS A 83 -0.44 -2.83 1.14
C HIS A 83 0.99 -3.32 1.38
N HIS A 84 1.60 -2.96 2.51
CA HIS A 84 2.92 -3.45 2.91
C HIS A 84 2.95 -4.95 3.18
N VAL A 85 1.90 -5.51 3.78
CA VAL A 85 1.80 -6.95 4.04
C VAL A 85 1.59 -7.73 2.74
N ALA A 86 0.75 -7.22 1.84
CA ALA A 86 0.57 -7.85 0.53
C ALA A 86 1.84 -7.81 -0.33
N ALA A 87 2.53 -6.66 -0.34
CA ALA A 87 3.82 -6.50 -0.99
C ALA A 87 4.88 -7.44 -0.39
N LEU A 88 4.92 -7.59 0.93
CA LEU A 88 5.79 -8.56 1.60
C LEU A 88 5.47 -10.00 1.20
N ALA A 89 4.18 -10.36 1.12
CA ALA A 89 3.76 -11.69 0.68
C ALA A 89 4.17 -11.97 -0.77
N GLU A 90 4.03 -10.98 -1.66
CA GLU A 90 4.48 -11.11 -3.06
C GLU A 90 5.99 -11.27 -3.17
N LEU A 91 6.77 -10.50 -2.40
CA LEU A 91 8.23 -10.65 -2.33
C LEU A 91 8.63 -12.03 -1.80
N TYR A 92 7.93 -12.53 -0.78
CA TYR A 92 8.17 -13.85 -0.23
C TYR A 92 7.92 -14.95 -1.26
N GLU A 93 6.81 -14.90 -2.00
CA GLU A 93 6.53 -15.86 -3.08
C GLU A 93 7.55 -15.77 -4.23
N ALA A 94 8.02 -14.57 -4.57
CA ALA A 94 9.04 -14.37 -5.59
C ALA A 94 10.40 -14.97 -5.18
N ASP A 95 10.78 -14.82 -3.91
CA ASP A 95 11.97 -15.44 -3.31
C ASP A 95 11.87 -16.97 -3.34
N GLN A 96 10.77 -17.53 -2.82
CA GLN A 96 10.55 -18.98 -2.77
C GLN A 96 10.51 -19.63 -4.17
N SER A 97 9.98 -18.93 -5.17
CA SER A 97 9.91 -19.43 -6.55
C SER A 97 11.17 -19.15 -7.38
N GLY A 98 12.11 -18.34 -6.87
CA GLY A 98 13.30 -17.88 -7.59
C GLY A 98 13.02 -16.94 -8.77
N LYS A 99 11.77 -16.52 -8.97
CA LYS A 99 11.36 -15.66 -10.10
C LYS A 99 11.45 -14.20 -9.72
N LEU A 100 12.68 -13.70 -9.60
CA LEU A 100 12.94 -12.30 -9.24
C LEU A 100 13.01 -11.40 -10.49
N PHE A 101 12.33 -10.26 -10.43
CA PHE A 101 12.29 -9.25 -11.48
C PHE A 101 12.57 -7.87 -10.88
N THR A 102 12.98 -6.90 -11.71
CA THR A 102 13.32 -5.54 -11.28
C THR A 102 12.23 -4.86 -10.45
N HIS A 103 10.96 -5.08 -10.78
CA HIS A 103 9.84 -4.50 -10.01
C HIS A 103 9.75 -5.02 -8.56
N HIS A 104 10.25 -6.24 -8.28
CA HIS A 104 10.35 -6.73 -6.90
C HIS A 104 11.35 -5.89 -6.09
N PHE A 105 12.45 -5.43 -6.70
CA PHE A 105 13.40 -4.54 -6.01
C PHE A 105 12.81 -3.15 -5.73
N ASN A 106 11.97 -2.62 -6.63
CA ASN A 106 11.19 -1.40 -6.37
C ASN A 106 10.25 -1.59 -5.16
N MET A 107 9.57 -2.73 -5.10
CA MET A 107 8.63 -3.07 -4.03
C MET A 107 9.36 -3.24 -2.69
N LEU A 108 10.47 -3.97 -2.66
CA LEU A 108 11.34 -4.12 -1.50
C LEU A 108 11.84 -2.75 -1.03
N ARG A 109 12.29 -1.89 -1.95
CA ARG A 109 12.75 -0.54 -1.63
C ARG A 109 11.66 0.28 -0.92
N SER A 110 10.45 0.27 -1.46
CA SER A 110 9.32 1.01 -0.89
C SER A 110 8.96 0.52 0.52
N ILE A 111 9.03 -0.78 0.77
CA ILE A 111 8.83 -1.35 2.11
C ILE A 111 9.92 -0.86 3.07
N LEU A 112 11.20 -0.95 2.68
CA LEU A 112 12.31 -0.53 3.54
C LEU A 112 12.26 0.97 3.89
N GLU A 113 11.88 1.83 2.93
CA GLU A 113 11.71 3.27 3.18
C GLU A 113 10.61 3.56 4.19
N LYS A 114 9.48 2.87 4.08
CA LYS A 114 8.36 3.03 5.00
C LYS A 114 8.68 2.49 6.38
N THR A 115 9.36 1.35 6.46
CA THR A 115 9.87 0.80 7.72
C THR A 115 10.86 1.75 8.38
N ALA A 116 11.80 2.32 7.63
CA ALA A 116 12.74 3.32 8.15
C ALA A 116 12.03 4.57 8.68
N SER A 117 11.07 5.10 7.92
CA SER A 117 10.24 6.23 8.35
C SER A 117 9.48 5.93 9.65
N PHE A 118 8.85 4.76 9.74
CA PHE A 118 8.12 4.31 10.93
C PHE A 118 9.01 4.23 12.19
N HIS A 119 10.25 3.78 12.03
CA HIS A 119 11.23 3.70 13.12
C HIS A 119 12.04 4.99 13.34
N GLY A 120 11.78 6.05 12.56
CA GLY A 120 12.49 7.33 12.68
C GLY A 120 13.93 7.31 12.13
N TYR A 121 14.28 6.34 11.29
CA TYR A 121 15.58 6.27 10.64
C TYR A 121 15.67 7.24 9.47
N ARG A 122 16.86 7.84 9.29
CA ARG A 122 17.12 8.77 8.17
C ARG A 122 17.23 8.09 6.81
N HIS A 123 17.60 6.81 6.77
CA HIS A 123 17.81 6.07 5.53
C HIS A 123 17.29 4.62 5.65
N PHE A 124 16.72 4.12 4.55
CA PHE A 124 16.22 2.75 4.41
C PHE A 124 17.28 1.67 4.70
N SER A 125 18.56 1.98 4.50
CA SER A 125 19.66 1.05 4.70
C SER A 125 19.82 0.63 6.17
N ALA A 126 19.28 1.41 7.11
CA ALA A 126 19.19 1.02 8.51
C ALA A 126 18.29 -0.21 8.74
N CYS A 127 17.43 -0.55 7.77
CA CYS A 127 16.59 -1.75 7.79
C CYS A 127 17.27 -2.99 7.17
N ILE A 128 18.47 -2.85 6.60
CA ILE A 128 19.27 -3.97 6.11
C ILE A 128 20.12 -4.46 7.27
N LYS A 129 20.14 -5.78 7.50
CA LYS A 129 20.97 -6.38 8.55
C LYS A 129 22.43 -5.97 8.33
N GLN A 130 23.08 -5.52 9.40
CA GLN A 130 24.51 -5.19 9.42
C GLN A 130 25.09 -5.97 10.61
N ASP A 131 25.55 -7.20 10.37
CA ASP A 131 26.29 -7.92 11.40
C ASP A 131 27.69 -7.28 11.59
N ALA A 132 28.31 -7.49 12.75
CA ALA A 132 29.63 -6.91 13.03
C ALA A 132 30.69 -7.53 12.08
N GLY A 133 31.12 -6.76 11.07
CA GLY A 133 32.03 -7.22 10.00
C GLY A 133 31.36 -7.46 8.65
N ASP A 134 30.09 -7.08 8.49
CA ASP A 134 29.29 -7.31 7.29
C ASP A 134 29.64 -6.33 6.14
N GLU A 135 30.61 -6.72 5.30
CA GLU A 135 30.87 -6.07 4.00
C GLU A 135 29.66 -6.14 3.05
N ASP A 136 28.79 -7.14 3.23
CA ASP A 136 27.64 -7.38 2.35
C ASP A 136 26.50 -6.37 2.58
N GLY A 137 26.36 -5.81 3.78
CA GLY A 137 25.37 -4.77 4.07
C GLY A 137 25.48 -3.54 3.13
N LEU A 138 26.71 -3.11 2.82
CA LEU A 138 26.98 -2.05 1.85
C LEU A 138 26.68 -2.49 0.41
N LEU A 139 26.99 -3.75 0.07
CA LEU A 139 26.68 -4.33 -1.25
C LEU A 139 25.16 -4.43 -1.46
N HIS A 140 24.41 -4.94 -0.49
CA HIS A 140 22.95 -5.04 -0.52
C HIS A 140 22.30 -3.67 -0.68
N GLN A 141 22.77 -2.65 0.05
CA GLN A 141 22.30 -1.28 -0.11
C GLN A 141 22.50 -0.79 -1.55
N ARG A 142 23.69 -1.03 -2.13
CA ARG A 142 24.01 -0.63 -3.51
C ARG A 142 23.15 -1.38 -4.54
N LEU A 143 22.98 -2.69 -4.36
CA LEU A 143 22.14 -3.53 -5.21
C LEU A 143 20.69 -3.03 -5.23
N ILE A 144 20.13 -2.74 -4.05
CA ILE A 144 18.77 -2.20 -3.94
C ILE A 144 18.68 -0.84 -4.64
N ASN A 145 19.64 0.06 -4.43
CA ASN A 145 19.65 1.36 -5.14
C ASN A 145 19.66 1.19 -6.66
N ILE A 146 20.54 0.34 -7.19
CA ILE A 146 20.71 0.13 -8.63
C ILE A 146 19.45 -0.51 -9.24
N LEU A 147 18.92 -1.56 -8.60
CA LEU A 147 17.80 -2.32 -9.13
C LEU A 147 16.44 -1.66 -8.87
N SER A 148 16.37 -0.70 -7.93
CA SER A 148 15.15 0.09 -7.66
C SER A 148 15.06 1.42 -8.42
N HIS A 149 16.13 1.85 -9.09
CA HIS A 149 16.11 2.99 -9.98
C HIS A 149 16.21 2.48 -11.42
N GLY A 150 15.12 2.59 -12.17
CA GLY A 150 15.01 2.14 -13.57
C GLY A 150 16.02 2.77 -14.57
N GLY A 151 17.00 3.56 -14.09
CA GLY A 151 18.13 4.04 -14.88
C GLY A 151 19.14 2.94 -15.24
N TYR A 152 19.10 1.78 -14.59
CA TYR A 152 19.81 0.57 -15.01
C TYR A 152 18.84 -0.49 -15.54
N SER A 153 17.86 -0.08 -16.35
CA SER A 153 17.28 -0.97 -17.37
C SER A 153 18.36 -1.27 -18.41
N LEU A 154 19.35 -2.09 -18.05
CA LEU A 154 20.20 -2.76 -19.02
C LEU A 154 19.43 -3.96 -19.55
N ILE A 155 18.85 -3.72 -20.74
CA ILE A 155 18.60 -4.67 -21.85
C ILE A 155 17.58 -5.79 -21.56
#